data_AF-C6WBI0-F1
#
_entry.id   AF-C6WBI0-F1
#
_cell.length_a   1.000
_cell.length_b   1.000
_cell.length_c   1.000
_cell.angle_alpha   90.00
_cell.angle_beta   90.00
_cell.angle_gamma   90.00
#
_symmetry.space_group_name_H-M   'P 1'
#
loop_
_entity.id
_entity.type
_entity.pdbx_description
1 polymer ?
#
loop_
_entity_poly.entity_id
_entity_poly.type
_entity_poly.pdbx_seq_one_letter_code
_entity_poly.pdbx_strand_id
1 'polypeptide(L)'
;MAAPQQIAEPELTVLAPPRPAYRRKRYLLPFAISAATALVGAIALFAGGTVGLPLQRVVVITGKLASKAEFFTDEVVRRELMAHGIQVHITKAGSRAVAMGDVDQYDFVFPSGQPAALLIKEQRQAERKFAKVHKPFFSPIVFGTYREYAEALLTRLRGEPSSDDKKLYFSVDMAKLVDLMRAGTRWSDLDHEPSLDNGNQVLVQTPDVCSANSAATYLGLLAFVVNGQRPPVDETEALALADQVKPFLVGQGLPGDDMSMQYLAPEGRGLAPVAVFYEHQYLAHQIRHVRQNGRSDTNRVLIYPEAQLQTVPEYIALTPDGDRLGQLISNDPALKQRALELGFRVFEPDGSLSAGRLAEHLDSLGLPAPDSGVSDTETFLPPLPLLEKMIERVGGCR
;
A
#
# COMPACT_ATOMS: atom_id res chain seq x y z
N MET A 1 -104.28 12.11 75.99
CA MET A 1 -104.21 10.75 75.42
C MET A 1 -104.19 10.90 73.90
N ALA A 2 -103.01 10.77 73.29
CA ALA A 2 -102.72 10.51 71.86
C ALA A 2 -101.23 10.85 71.63
N ALA A 3 -100.42 9.86 71.25
CA ALA A 3 -99.01 10.03 70.89
C ALA A 3 -98.88 10.37 69.39
N PRO A 4 -97.99 11.29 68.97
CA PRO A 4 -97.63 11.41 67.56
C PRO A 4 -96.37 10.60 67.21
N GLN A 5 -96.42 9.98 66.04
CA GLN A 5 -95.43 9.10 65.44
C GLN A 5 -94.09 9.80 65.20
N GLN A 6 -92.98 9.13 65.54
CA GLN A 6 -91.63 9.51 65.09
C GLN A 6 -91.42 9.04 63.64
N ILE A 7 -91.12 9.99 62.76
CA ILE A 7 -90.57 9.73 61.43
C ILE A 7 -89.06 9.49 61.62
N ALA A 8 -88.57 8.31 61.23
CA ALA A 8 -87.14 7.99 61.27
C ALA A 8 -86.41 8.68 60.09
N GLU A 9 -85.35 9.44 60.40
CA GLU A 9 -84.42 10.03 59.42
C GLU A 9 -83.51 8.95 58.80
N PRO A 10 -83.13 9.05 57.51
CA PRO A 10 -82.30 8.05 56.86
C PRO A 10 -80.83 8.18 57.27
N GLU A 11 -80.22 7.05 57.63
CA GLU A 11 -78.81 6.98 58.04
C GLU A 11 -77.89 7.06 56.81
N LEU A 12 -77.09 8.13 56.70
CA LEU A 12 -76.06 8.28 55.67
C LEU A 12 -74.81 7.49 56.06
N THR A 13 -74.56 6.39 55.36
CA THR A 13 -73.34 5.59 55.54
C THR A 13 -72.18 6.18 54.73
N VAL A 14 -71.14 6.67 55.42
CA VAL A 14 -69.91 7.15 54.77
C VAL A 14 -69.06 5.95 54.36
N LEU A 15 -68.97 5.69 53.05
CA LEU A 15 -68.08 4.67 52.49
C LEU A 15 -66.63 5.15 52.56
N ALA A 16 -65.76 4.37 53.21
CA ALA A 16 -64.34 4.65 53.30
C ALA A 16 -63.70 4.74 51.88
N PRO A 17 -62.79 5.71 51.64
CA PRO A 17 -62.19 5.89 50.32
C PRO A 17 -61.38 4.66 49.91
N PRO A 18 -61.43 4.25 48.62
CA PRO A 18 -60.72 3.08 48.14
C PRO A 18 -59.21 3.25 48.27
N ARG A 19 -58.51 2.16 48.64
CA ARG A 19 -57.05 2.17 48.81
C ARG A 19 -56.34 2.66 47.53
N PRO A 20 -55.30 3.51 47.66
CA PRO A 20 -54.60 4.09 46.51
C PRO A 20 -54.02 3.03 45.57
N ALA A 21 -54.12 3.28 44.26
CA ALA A 21 -53.76 2.34 43.20
C ALA A 21 -52.29 1.87 43.24
N TYR A 22 -51.36 2.73 43.70
CA TYR A 22 -49.93 2.42 43.79
C TYR A 22 -49.56 1.39 44.88
N ARG A 23 -50.46 1.10 45.83
CA ARG A 23 -50.27 0.04 46.84
C ARG A 23 -50.77 -1.34 46.38
N ARG A 24 -51.31 -1.46 45.16
CA ARG A 24 -51.76 -2.75 44.62
C ARG A 24 -50.55 -3.56 44.14
N LYS A 25 -50.42 -4.81 44.60
CA LYS A 25 -49.29 -5.72 44.27
C LYS A 25 -48.95 -5.81 42.76
N ARG A 26 -49.94 -5.61 41.89
CA ARG A 26 -49.78 -5.67 40.42
C ARG A 26 -49.34 -4.35 39.77
N TYR A 27 -49.38 -3.23 40.47
CA TYR A 27 -49.00 -1.92 39.93
C TYR A 27 -47.48 -1.77 39.75
N LEU A 28 -46.70 -2.39 40.64
CA LEU A 28 -45.23 -2.35 40.61
C LEU A 28 -44.60 -3.39 39.67
N LEU A 29 -45.37 -4.38 39.23
CA LEU A 29 -44.90 -5.46 38.37
C LEU A 29 -44.28 -4.98 37.04
N PRO A 30 -44.90 -4.05 36.26
CA PRO A 30 -44.28 -3.53 35.05
C PRO A 30 -42.98 -2.76 35.33
N PHE A 31 -42.91 -1.99 36.43
CA PHE A 31 -41.70 -1.26 36.82
C PHE A 31 -40.56 -2.19 37.22
N ALA A 32 -40.87 -3.30 37.91
CA ALA A 32 -39.88 -4.31 38.26
C ALA A 32 -39.31 -5.03 37.03
N ILE A 33 -40.15 -5.32 36.03
CA ILE A 33 -39.72 -5.91 34.76
C ILE A 33 -38.81 -4.92 34.01
N SER A 34 -39.24 -3.66 33.86
CA SER A 34 -38.41 -2.64 33.21
C SER A 34 -37.06 -2.43 33.91
N ALA A 35 -37.04 -2.42 35.24
CA ALA A 35 -35.82 -2.31 36.02
C ALA A 35 -34.90 -3.53 35.83
N ALA A 36 -35.45 -4.75 35.82
CA ALA A 36 -34.69 -5.96 35.58
C ALA A 36 -34.11 -6.00 34.15
N THR A 37 -34.88 -5.61 33.14
CA THR A 37 -34.40 -5.52 31.74
C THR A 37 -33.28 -4.47 31.61
N ALA A 38 -33.44 -3.31 32.23
CA ALA A 38 -32.40 -2.27 32.25
C ALA A 38 -31.13 -2.75 32.94
N LEU A 39 -31.25 -3.48 34.06
CA LEU A 39 -30.12 -4.04 34.80
C LEU A 39 -29.39 -5.12 33.99
N VAL A 40 -30.13 -6.02 33.34
CA VAL A 40 -29.56 -7.04 32.45
C VAL A 40 -28.87 -6.39 31.25
N GLY A 41 -29.47 -5.36 30.66
CA GLY A 41 -28.85 -4.58 29.58
C GLY A 41 -27.56 -3.90 30.03
N ALA A 42 -27.55 -3.29 31.22
CA ALA A 42 -26.34 -2.68 31.79
C ALA A 42 -25.24 -3.72 32.07
N ILE A 43 -25.59 -4.87 32.66
CA ILE A 43 -24.65 -5.97 32.90
C ILE A 43 -24.08 -6.51 31.60
N ALA A 44 -24.92 -6.68 30.56
CA ALA A 44 -24.47 -7.12 29.24
C ALA A 44 -23.53 -6.10 28.57
N LEU A 45 -23.80 -4.80 28.71
CA LEU A 45 -22.92 -3.73 28.22
C LEU A 45 -21.59 -3.68 28.98
N PHE A 46 -21.60 -3.91 30.30
CA PHE A 46 -20.39 -3.99 31.12
C PHE A 46 -19.56 -5.23 30.79
N ALA A 47 -20.19 -6.40 30.71
CA ALA A 47 -19.53 -7.66 30.39
C ALA A 47 -19.02 -7.70 28.94
N GLY A 48 -19.71 -7.03 28.01
CA GLY A 48 -19.32 -6.89 26.60
C GLY A 48 -18.30 -5.78 26.32
N GLY A 49 -17.73 -5.14 27.35
CA GLY A 49 -16.73 -4.07 27.20
C GLY A 49 -17.25 -2.78 26.55
N THR A 50 -18.56 -2.66 26.35
CA THR A 50 -19.21 -1.60 25.55
C THR A 50 -19.34 -0.29 26.32
N VAL A 51 -19.32 -0.34 27.66
CA VAL A 51 -19.39 0.85 28.54
C VAL A 51 -18.16 1.76 28.41
N GLY A 52 -17.00 1.22 28.00
CA GLY A 52 -15.76 1.99 27.83
C GLY A 52 -15.56 2.62 26.45
N LEU A 53 -16.29 2.17 25.42
CA LEU A 53 -16.15 2.65 24.04
C LEU A 53 -16.33 4.18 23.87
N PRO A 54 -17.33 4.85 24.48
CA PRO A 54 -17.47 6.30 24.36
C PRO A 54 -16.39 7.10 25.11
N LEU A 55 -15.55 6.44 25.91
CA LEU A 55 -14.45 7.06 26.67
C LEU A 55 -13.05 6.67 26.13
N GLN A 56 -12.95 5.77 25.15
CA GLN A 56 -11.69 5.45 24.50
C GLN A 56 -11.30 6.61 23.59
N ARG A 57 -10.29 7.37 24.02
CA ARG A 57 -9.73 8.49 23.25
C ARG A 57 -9.11 7.94 21.97
N VAL A 58 -9.77 8.14 20.83
CA VAL A 58 -9.21 7.86 19.51
C VAL A 58 -8.03 8.79 19.29
N VAL A 59 -6.86 8.22 19.01
CA VAL A 59 -5.65 8.96 18.65
C VAL A 59 -5.64 9.13 17.14
N VAL A 60 -5.61 10.38 16.69
CA VAL A 60 -5.48 10.71 15.27
C VAL A 60 -3.99 10.87 14.97
N ILE A 61 -3.48 10.00 14.12
CA ILE A 61 -2.08 9.97 13.69
C ILE A 61 -2.01 10.47 12.25
N THR A 62 -1.15 11.44 12.01
CA THR A 62 -0.96 12.06 10.69
C THR A 62 0.29 11.53 10.03
N GLY A 63 0.22 11.22 8.74
CA GLY A 63 1.38 10.70 8.00
C GLY A 63 1.50 11.22 6.59
N LYS A 64 2.73 11.30 6.09
CA LYS A 64 3.02 11.65 4.70
C LYS A 64 3.68 10.46 3.99
N LEU A 65 3.11 10.03 2.87
CA LEU A 65 3.46 8.76 2.28
C LEU A 65 3.24 8.71 0.77
N ALA A 66 3.91 7.76 0.13
CA ALA A 66 3.93 7.60 -1.32
C ALA A 66 3.15 6.34 -1.76
N SER A 67 3.80 5.37 -2.40
CA SER A 67 3.17 4.16 -2.98
C SER A 67 2.57 3.18 -1.96
N LYS A 68 2.55 3.50 -0.66
CA LYS A 68 1.95 2.67 0.40
C LYS A 68 0.64 3.24 0.94
N ALA A 69 0.11 4.29 0.30
CA ALA A 69 -1.15 4.92 0.66
C ALA A 69 -2.34 3.95 0.61
N GLU A 70 -2.30 2.99 -0.31
CA GLU A 70 -3.34 1.98 -0.52
C GLU A 70 -3.57 1.14 0.74
N PHE A 71 -2.52 0.85 1.52
CA PHE A 71 -2.66 0.13 2.79
C PHE A 71 -3.48 0.93 3.82
N PHE A 72 -3.19 2.21 4.01
CA PHE A 72 -3.89 3.04 5.01
C PHE A 72 -5.28 3.52 4.58
N THR A 73 -5.58 3.45 3.28
CA THR A 73 -6.90 3.79 2.73
C THR A 73 -7.84 2.59 2.67
N ASP A 74 -7.31 1.37 2.79
CA ASP A 74 -8.08 0.14 2.83
C ASP A 74 -9.06 0.09 4.02
N GLU A 75 -10.30 -0.29 3.76
CA GLU A 75 -11.37 -0.29 4.76
C GLU A 75 -11.14 -1.29 5.90
N VAL A 76 -10.51 -2.43 5.60
CA VAL A 76 -10.20 -3.46 6.61
C VAL A 76 -9.09 -2.95 7.51
N VAL A 77 -8.03 -2.37 6.94
CA VAL A 77 -6.95 -1.74 7.71
C VAL A 77 -7.49 -0.62 8.60
N ARG A 78 -8.31 0.29 8.07
CA ARG A 78 -8.90 1.38 8.86
C ARG A 78 -9.75 0.86 10.01
N ARG A 79 -10.55 -0.18 9.78
CA ARG A 79 -11.35 -0.82 10.84
C ARG A 79 -10.48 -1.46 11.91
N GLU A 80 -9.41 -2.15 11.50
CA GLU A 80 -8.48 -2.78 12.42
C GLU A 80 -7.75 -1.73 13.27
N LEU A 81 -7.20 -0.68 12.66
CA LEU A 81 -6.58 0.44 13.38
C LEU A 81 -7.55 1.11 14.36
N MET A 82 -8.83 1.29 13.97
CA MET A 82 -9.86 1.83 14.84
C MET A 82 -10.18 0.91 16.04
N ALA A 83 -10.10 -0.42 15.87
CA ALA A 83 -10.23 -1.35 16.99
C ALA A 83 -9.10 -1.20 18.02
N HIS A 84 -7.93 -0.71 17.57
CA HIS A 84 -6.80 -0.31 18.43
C HIS A 84 -6.87 1.16 18.90
N GLY A 85 -7.98 1.86 18.63
CA GLY A 85 -8.19 3.26 19.01
C GLY A 85 -7.35 4.26 18.20
N ILE A 86 -6.95 3.90 16.99
CA ILE A 86 -6.10 4.71 16.11
C ILE A 86 -6.86 5.07 14.83
N GLN A 87 -6.88 6.35 14.49
CA GLN A 87 -7.30 6.85 13.19
C GLN A 87 -6.11 7.43 12.46
N VAL A 88 -5.90 7.07 11.19
CA VAL A 88 -4.78 7.59 10.40
C VAL A 88 -5.29 8.56 9.34
N HIS A 89 -4.69 9.75 9.29
CA HIS A 89 -4.86 10.71 8.20
C HIS A 89 -3.58 10.78 7.38
N ILE A 90 -3.71 10.65 6.06
CA ILE A 90 -2.56 10.57 5.17
C ILE A 90 -2.53 11.74 4.19
N THR A 91 -1.32 12.22 3.91
CA THR A 91 -1.03 13.10 2.77
C THR A 91 -0.24 12.31 1.74
N LYS A 92 -0.83 12.07 0.56
CA LYS A 92 -0.12 11.40 -0.56
C LYS A 92 0.86 12.39 -1.19
N ALA A 93 2.11 11.98 -1.36
CA ALA A 93 3.13 12.74 -2.07
C ALA A 93 4.10 11.79 -2.79
N GLY A 94 4.77 12.27 -3.85
CA GLY A 94 5.90 11.54 -4.45
C GLY A 94 6.99 11.28 -3.41
N SER A 95 7.67 10.14 -3.49
CA SER A 95 8.63 9.71 -2.45
C SER A 95 9.71 10.76 -2.17
N ARG A 96 10.22 11.46 -3.18
CA ARG A 96 11.20 12.53 -2.99
C ARG A 96 10.56 13.76 -2.34
N ALA A 97 9.33 14.10 -2.74
CA ALA A 97 8.56 15.18 -2.12
C ALA A 97 8.19 14.91 -0.65
N VAL A 98 8.13 13.64 -0.23
CA VAL A 98 8.04 13.29 1.20
C VAL A 98 9.27 13.82 1.95
N ALA A 99 10.48 13.52 1.44
CA ALA A 99 11.74 13.90 2.08
C ALA A 99 12.07 15.40 1.98
N MET A 100 11.73 16.05 0.86
CA MET A 100 12.08 17.46 0.62
C MET A 100 11.12 18.46 1.28
N GLY A 101 9.97 18.00 1.78
CA GLY A 101 8.98 18.88 2.41
C GLY A 101 9.11 18.92 3.93
N ASP A 102 8.34 19.79 4.58
CA ASP A 102 8.25 19.82 6.04
C ASP A 102 7.56 18.54 6.57
N VAL A 103 8.37 17.72 7.25
CA VAL A 103 7.94 16.47 7.89
C VAL A 103 7.58 16.65 9.37
N ASP A 104 7.92 17.78 10.00
CA ASP A 104 7.75 17.99 11.45
C ASP A 104 6.28 18.07 11.86
N GLN A 105 5.39 18.42 10.93
CA GLN A 105 3.94 18.45 11.14
C GLN A 105 3.28 17.06 11.18
N TYR A 106 4.02 15.99 10.87
CA TYR A 106 3.50 14.63 10.79
C TYR A 106 4.01 13.74 11.93
N ASP A 107 3.22 12.75 12.30
CA ASP A 107 3.60 11.72 13.28
C ASP A 107 4.49 10.64 12.69
N PHE A 108 4.36 10.39 11.38
CA PHE A 108 5.20 9.46 10.65
C PHE A 108 5.34 9.83 9.18
N VAL A 109 6.36 9.25 8.54
CA VAL A 109 6.52 9.28 7.10
C VAL A 109 6.80 7.88 6.57
N PHE A 110 6.26 7.57 5.40
CA PHE A 110 6.49 6.27 4.77
C PHE A 110 6.84 6.44 3.28
N PRO A 111 8.08 6.86 2.98
CA PRO A 111 8.55 6.96 1.60
C PRO A 111 8.55 5.59 0.89
N SER A 112 8.59 5.63 -0.43
CA SER A 112 8.50 4.42 -1.25
C SER A 112 9.81 3.66 -1.36
N GLY A 113 10.95 4.29 -1.12
CA GLY A 113 12.25 3.61 -1.15
C GLY A 113 13.31 4.27 -0.28
N GLN A 114 14.47 3.61 -0.26
CA GLN A 114 15.57 3.91 0.64
C GLN A 114 16.17 5.33 0.49
N PRO A 115 16.33 5.91 -0.71
CA PRO A 115 16.94 7.25 -0.84
C PRO A 115 16.23 8.32 -0.03
N ALA A 116 14.90 8.41 -0.16
CA ALA A 116 14.09 9.36 0.60
C ALA A 116 14.08 9.07 2.11
N ALA A 117 14.11 7.78 2.51
CA ALA A 117 14.22 7.42 3.91
C ALA A 117 15.56 7.86 4.52
N LEU A 118 16.67 7.70 3.79
CA LEU A 118 18.00 8.15 4.21
C LEU A 118 18.06 9.67 4.38
N LEU A 119 17.55 10.45 3.40
CA LEU A 119 17.47 11.92 3.51
C LEU A 119 16.78 12.36 4.81
N ILE A 120 15.63 11.77 5.11
CA ILE A 120 14.85 12.11 6.32
C ILE A 120 15.61 11.70 7.58
N LYS A 121 16.19 10.50 7.63
CA LYS A 121 16.95 10.04 8.81
C LYS A 121 18.18 10.88 9.07
N GLU A 122 18.96 11.20 8.05
CA GLU A 122 20.15 12.03 8.16
C GLU A 122 19.79 13.43 8.68
N GLN A 123 18.72 14.03 8.14
CA GLN A 123 18.21 15.31 8.63
C GLN A 123 17.79 15.23 10.10
N ARG A 124 16.96 14.26 10.48
CA ARG A 124 16.48 14.11 11.87
C ARG A 124 17.62 13.85 12.85
N GLN A 125 18.62 13.07 12.44
CA GLN A 125 19.84 12.82 13.22
C GLN A 125 20.65 14.10 13.42
N ALA A 126 20.89 14.88 12.36
CA ALA A 126 21.61 16.14 12.44
C ALA A 126 20.91 17.15 13.38
N GLU A 127 19.58 17.16 13.35
CA GLU A 127 18.74 18.01 14.20
C GLU A 127 18.47 17.42 15.61
N ARG A 128 18.97 16.21 15.90
CA ARG A 128 18.73 15.45 17.14
C ARG A 128 17.23 15.29 17.48
N LYS A 129 16.39 15.13 16.46
CA LYS A 129 14.95 14.92 16.61
C LYS A 129 14.60 13.44 16.68
N PHE A 130 13.42 13.13 17.25
CA PHE A 130 12.93 11.76 17.36
C PHE A 130 12.77 11.10 15.98
N ALA A 131 13.33 9.92 15.81
CA ALA A 131 13.09 9.09 14.62
C ALA A 131 13.23 7.62 15.01
N LYS A 132 12.20 6.82 14.76
CA LYS A 132 12.26 5.36 14.91
C LYS A 132 11.85 4.66 13.63
N VAL A 133 12.62 3.65 13.23
CA VAL A 133 12.43 2.94 11.97
C VAL A 133 11.69 1.63 12.21
N HIS A 134 10.68 1.39 11.38
CA HIS A 134 9.95 0.12 11.27
C HIS A 134 9.95 -0.36 9.82
N LYS A 135 9.84 -1.67 9.63
CA LYS A 135 9.80 -2.33 8.32
C LYS A 135 8.61 -3.30 8.28
N PRO A 136 7.37 -2.78 8.16
CA PRO A 136 6.19 -3.65 8.27
C PRO A 136 6.00 -4.53 7.04
N PHE A 137 6.19 -3.94 5.86
CA PHE A 137 6.04 -4.59 4.57
C PHE A 137 6.72 -3.76 3.48
N PHE A 138 6.96 -4.38 2.33
CA PHE A 138 7.57 -3.76 1.18
C PHE A 138 6.99 -4.30 -0.13
N SER A 139 7.39 -3.67 -1.22
CA SER A 139 7.08 -4.11 -2.58
C SER A 139 8.28 -3.78 -3.47
N PRO A 140 8.85 -4.75 -4.20
CA PRO A 140 9.87 -4.49 -5.18
C PRO A 140 9.29 -3.69 -6.36
N ILE A 141 10.20 -3.08 -7.12
CA ILE A 141 9.89 -2.45 -8.40
C ILE A 141 10.00 -3.48 -9.51
N VAL A 142 9.05 -3.45 -10.43
CA VAL A 142 8.89 -4.41 -11.53
C VAL A 142 8.53 -3.66 -12.81
N PHE A 143 8.64 -4.35 -13.94
CA PHE A 143 8.09 -3.87 -15.21
C PHE A 143 6.78 -4.61 -15.48
N GLY A 144 5.65 -3.90 -15.41
CA GLY A 144 4.40 -4.47 -15.90
C GLY A 144 4.27 -4.28 -17.40
N THR A 145 3.80 -5.31 -18.07
CA THR A 145 3.53 -5.29 -19.51
C THR A 145 2.38 -6.23 -19.87
N TYR A 146 2.10 -6.36 -21.15
CA TYR A 146 1.12 -7.29 -21.69
C TYR A 146 1.83 -8.49 -22.30
N ARG A 147 1.16 -9.64 -22.29
CA ARG A 147 1.74 -10.92 -22.70
C ARG A 147 2.44 -10.85 -24.04
N GLU A 148 1.79 -10.27 -25.05
CA GLU A 148 2.34 -10.12 -26.39
C GLU A 148 3.61 -9.25 -26.41
N TYR A 149 3.65 -8.16 -25.64
CA TYR A 149 4.84 -7.30 -25.52
C TYR A 149 5.97 -8.05 -24.78
N ALA A 150 5.65 -8.80 -23.72
CA ALA A 150 6.63 -9.61 -23.01
C ALA A 150 7.21 -10.70 -23.91
N GLU A 151 6.37 -11.43 -24.64
CA GLU A 151 6.79 -12.52 -25.50
C GLU A 151 7.65 -12.03 -26.66
N ALA A 152 7.26 -10.95 -27.35
CA ALA A 152 8.07 -10.35 -28.41
C ALA A 152 9.42 -9.84 -27.89
N LEU A 153 9.42 -9.13 -26.75
CA LEU A 153 10.65 -8.64 -26.13
C LEU A 153 11.57 -9.80 -25.73
N LEU A 154 11.07 -10.79 -25.00
CA LEU A 154 11.89 -11.87 -24.47
C LEU A 154 12.36 -12.81 -25.58
N THR A 155 11.55 -13.06 -26.61
CA THR A 155 11.98 -13.80 -27.80
C THR A 155 13.14 -13.08 -28.48
N ARG A 156 13.07 -11.75 -28.63
CA ARG A 156 14.17 -10.97 -29.22
C ARG A 156 15.46 -11.01 -28.38
N LEU A 157 15.35 -11.04 -27.06
CA LEU A 157 16.50 -10.97 -26.14
C LEU A 157 17.12 -12.36 -25.82
N ARG A 158 16.30 -13.42 -25.84
CA ARG A 158 16.69 -14.79 -25.43
C ARG A 158 16.66 -15.82 -26.55
N GLY A 159 15.92 -15.55 -27.63
CA GLY A 159 15.78 -16.46 -28.78
C GLY A 159 14.72 -17.55 -28.62
N GLU A 160 13.98 -17.58 -27.51
CA GLU A 160 12.96 -18.60 -27.24
C GLU A 160 11.65 -17.96 -26.76
N PRO A 161 10.50 -18.27 -27.39
CA PRO A 161 9.19 -17.85 -26.91
C PRO A 161 8.82 -18.62 -25.64
N SER A 162 8.07 -17.96 -24.75
CA SER A 162 7.46 -18.66 -23.62
C SER A 162 6.33 -19.55 -24.12
N SER A 163 6.43 -20.86 -23.91
CA SER A 163 5.39 -21.81 -24.33
C SER A 163 4.28 -22.04 -23.30
N ASP A 164 4.29 -21.29 -22.19
CA ASP A 164 3.33 -21.43 -21.09
C ASP A 164 2.43 -20.19 -20.97
N ASP A 165 1.21 -20.30 -21.48
CA ASP A 165 0.16 -19.26 -21.43
C ASP A 165 -0.27 -18.92 -20.00
N LYS A 166 0.07 -19.75 -19.01
CA LYS A 166 -0.22 -19.50 -17.59
C LYS A 166 0.89 -18.76 -16.87
N LYS A 167 2.07 -18.64 -17.48
CA LYS A 167 3.21 -17.93 -16.89
C LYS A 167 2.90 -16.44 -16.78
N LEU A 168 2.97 -15.90 -15.56
CA LEU A 168 2.69 -14.50 -15.26
C LEU A 168 3.93 -13.66 -14.95
N TYR A 169 5.06 -14.32 -14.66
CA TYR A 169 6.28 -13.67 -14.22
C TYR A 169 7.43 -14.10 -15.11
N PHE A 170 8.20 -13.13 -15.56
CA PHE A 170 9.34 -13.30 -16.44
C PHE A 170 10.54 -12.56 -15.87
N SER A 171 11.73 -12.80 -16.42
CA SER A 171 12.93 -12.03 -16.12
C SER A 171 13.52 -11.43 -17.39
N VAL A 172 14.25 -10.33 -17.25
CA VAL A 172 14.93 -9.67 -18.37
C VAL A 172 16.39 -9.35 -18.04
N ASP A 173 17.25 -9.65 -19.00
CA ASP A 173 18.64 -9.20 -19.03
C ASP A 173 18.64 -7.69 -19.34
N MET A 174 18.98 -6.90 -18.33
CA MET A 174 18.95 -5.44 -18.44
C MET A 174 19.99 -4.89 -19.41
N ALA A 175 21.14 -5.56 -19.58
CA ALA A 175 22.17 -5.10 -20.50
C ALA A 175 21.66 -5.20 -21.94
N LYS A 176 21.07 -6.34 -22.30
CA LYS A 176 20.46 -6.53 -23.62
C LYS A 176 19.26 -5.60 -23.85
N LEU A 177 18.45 -5.36 -22.83
CA LEU A 177 17.34 -4.39 -22.91
C LEU A 177 17.88 -2.98 -23.19
N VAL A 178 18.91 -2.54 -22.47
CA VAL A 178 19.56 -1.24 -22.70
C VAL A 178 20.13 -1.14 -24.11
N ASP A 179 20.76 -2.18 -24.63
CA ASP A 179 21.27 -2.20 -26.01
C ASP A 179 20.15 -2.05 -27.04
N LEU A 180 19.01 -2.71 -26.80
CA LEU A 180 17.83 -2.62 -27.65
C LEU A 180 17.22 -1.20 -27.63
N MET A 181 17.12 -0.58 -26.45
CA MET A 181 16.68 0.81 -26.30
C MET A 181 17.66 1.78 -26.97
N ARG A 182 18.98 1.56 -26.84
CA ARG A 182 20.03 2.37 -27.47
C ARG A 182 19.97 2.31 -29.00
N ALA A 183 19.62 1.15 -29.56
CA ALA A 183 19.40 0.99 -30.99
C ALA A 183 18.14 1.72 -31.51
N GLY A 184 17.28 2.23 -30.62
CA GLY A 184 16.03 2.91 -31.00
C GLY A 184 15.01 1.96 -31.62
N THR A 185 15.11 0.66 -31.31
CA THR A 185 14.23 -0.40 -31.81
C THR A 185 12.78 -0.08 -31.49
N ARG A 186 11.86 -0.27 -32.44
CA ARG A 186 10.42 -0.09 -32.23
C ARG A 186 9.77 -1.41 -31.85
N TRP A 187 8.61 -1.34 -31.20
CA TRP A 187 7.81 -2.52 -30.89
C TRP A 187 7.42 -3.29 -32.16
N SER A 188 7.09 -2.58 -33.24
CA SER A 188 6.84 -3.13 -34.58
C SER A 188 8.03 -3.88 -35.19
N ASP A 189 9.26 -3.67 -34.69
CA ASP A 189 10.46 -4.33 -35.19
C ASP A 189 10.78 -5.64 -34.41
N LEU A 190 10.07 -5.88 -33.29
CA LEU A 190 10.31 -7.04 -32.42
C LEU A 190 9.52 -8.28 -32.81
N ASP A 191 8.40 -8.09 -33.51
CA ASP A 191 7.48 -9.16 -33.87
C ASP A 191 7.62 -9.50 -35.36
N HIS A 192 7.54 -10.79 -35.66
CA HIS A 192 7.36 -11.28 -37.03
C HIS A 192 5.89 -11.61 -37.33
N GLU A 193 5.04 -11.62 -36.30
CA GLU A 193 3.59 -11.78 -36.41
C GLU A 193 2.87 -10.41 -36.39
N PRO A 194 1.68 -10.29 -37.01
CA PRO A 194 0.95 -9.02 -37.15
C PRO A 194 0.33 -8.50 -35.84
N SER A 195 0.64 -9.07 -34.67
CA SER A 195 0.01 -8.75 -33.37
C SER A 195 0.42 -7.40 -32.77
N LEU A 196 1.61 -6.91 -33.11
CA LEU A 196 2.23 -5.75 -32.47
C LEU A 196 2.37 -4.55 -33.42
N ASP A 197 1.23 -3.98 -33.81
CA ASP A 197 1.18 -2.67 -34.51
C ASP A 197 1.42 -1.50 -33.53
N ASN A 198 2.66 -1.37 -33.07
CA ASN A 198 3.10 -0.27 -32.21
C ASN A 198 4.41 0.33 -32.75
N GLY A 199 4.30 1.52 -33.37
CA GLY A 199 5.44 2.24 -33.94
C GLY A 199 6.33 2.97 -32.92
N ASN A 200 6.02 2.92 -31.62
CA ASN A 200 6.84 3.56 -30.59
C ASN A 200 8.13 2.78 -30.34
N GLN A 201 9.16 3.49 -29.88
CA GLN A 201 10.39 2.87 -29.41
C GLN A 201 10.10 1.96 -28.21
N VAL A 202 10.87 0.89 -28.10
CA VAL A 202 10.89 0.05 -26.91
C VAL A 202 11.55 0.87 -25.81
N LEU A 203 10.71 1.39 -24.93
CA LEU A 203 11.09 2.13 -23.73
C LEU A 203 10.23 1.62 -22.58
N VAL A 204 10.84 1.50 -21.42
CA VAL A 204 10.14 1.15 -20.19
C VAL A 204 9.72 2.46 -19.53
N GLN A 205 8.43 2.74 -19.54
CA GLN A 205 7.91 4.04 -19.13
C GLN A 205 7.97 4.21 -17.62
N THR A 206 8.35 5.40 -17.17
CA THR A 206 8.41 5.77 -15.75
C THR A 206 7.45 6.90 -15.41
N PRO A 207 7.09 7.07 -14.13
CA PRO A 207 6.60 8.35 -13.67
C PRO A 207 7.71 9.41 -13.68
N ASP A 208 7.39 10.63 -13.25
CA ASP A 208 8.36 11.72 -13.17
C ASP A 208 9.54 11.40 -12.22
N VAL A 209 10.75 11.44 -12.76
CA VAL A 209 12.00 11.16 -12.03
C VAL A 209 12.29 12.18 -10.93
N CYS A 210 11.77 13.41 -11.04
CA CYS A 210 11.94 14.44 -10.01
C CYS A 210 11.15 14.18 -8.73
N SER A 211 10.15 13.30 -8.77
CA SER A 211 9.22 13.09 -7.66
C SER A 211 9.10 11.63 -7.22
N ALA A 212 9.12 10.69 -8.17
CA ALA A 212 8.79 9.30 -7.94
C ALA A 212 10.01 8.41 -7.68
N ASN A 213 9.92 7.56 -6.65
CA ASN A 213 10.99 6.61 -6.32
C ASN A 213 11.16 5.54 -7.39
N SER A 214 10.09 5.04 -8.03
CA SER A 214 10.20 4.03 -9.08
C SER A 214 11.05 4.53 -10.25
N ALA A 215 10.88 5.78 -10.66
CA ALA A 215 11.69 6.43 -11.68
C ALA A 215 13.15 6.64 -11.24
N ALA A 216 13.39 7.15 -10.03
CA ALA A 216 14.75 7.31 -9.49
C ALA A 216 15.50 5.97 -9.30
N THR A 217 14.77 4.93 -8.91
CA THR A 217 15.33 3.58 -8.74
C THR A 217 15.64 2.96 -10.10
N TYR A 218 14.76 3.13 -11.09
CA TYR A 218 15.02 2.70 -12.47
C TYR A 218 16.18 3.46 -13.11
N LEU A 219 16.31 4.77 -12.85
CA LEU A 219 17.48 5.55 -13.22
C LEU A 219 18.77 4.94 -12.67
N GLY A 220 18.78 4.61 -11.38
CA GLY A 220 19.92 3.95 -10.73
C GLY A 220 20.25 2.59 -11.35
N LEU A 221 19.22 1.79 -11.68
CA LEU A 221 19.39 0.51 -12.37
C LEU A 221 20.05 0.68 -13.74
N LEU A 222 19.54 1.61 -14.55
CA LEU A 222 20.09 1.89 -15.87
C LEU A 222 21.54 2.36 -15.78
N ALA A 223 21.85 3.24 -14.84
CA ALA A 223 23.21 3.73 -14.63
C ALA A 223 24.15 2.59 -14.21
N PHE A 224 23.72 1.72 -13.29
CA PHE A 224 24.47 0.55 -12.86
C PHE A 224 24.79 -0.39 -14.03
N VAL A 225 23.79 -0.69 -14.86
CA VAL A 225 23.92 -1.57 -16.04
C VAL A 225 24.83 -0.94 -17.09
N VAL A 226 24.63 0.34 -17.43
CA VAL A 226 25.47 1.08 -18.39
C VAL A 226 26.92 1.18 -17.91
N ASN A 227 27.15 1.26 -16.61
CA ASN A 227 28.50 1.32 -16.03
C ASN A 227 29.16 -0.05 -15.80
N GLY A 228 28.64 -1.12 -16.43
CA GLY A 228 29.21 -2.45 -16.32
C GLY A 228 28.98 -3.09 -14.94
N GLN A 229 27.76 -2.95 -14.42
CA GLN A 229 27.32 -3.49 -13.13
C GLN A 229 28.08 -2.90 -11.92
N ARG A 230 28.30 -1.57 -11.92
CA ARG A 230 28.93 -0.85 -10.82
C ARG A 230 28.25 0.50 -10.57
N PRO A 231 28.03 0.89 -9.30
CA PRO A 231 27.59 2.25 -9.00
C PRO A 231 28.69 3.26 -9.36
N PRO A 232 28.35 4.52 -9.71
CA PRO A 232 29.34 5.57 -9.88
C PRO A 232 30.06 5.86 -8.55
N VAL A 233 31.34 6.21 -8.64
CA VAL A 233 32.18 6.49 -7.46
C VAL A 233 32.37 7.98 -7.17
N ASP A 234 32.11 8.84 -8.15
CA ASP A 234 32.21 10.29 -8.00
C ASP A 234 31.15 11.04 -8.82
N GLU A 235 31.09 12.37 -8.63
CA GLU A 235 30.12 13.25 -9.29
C GLU A 235 30.33 13.33 -10.80
N THR A 236 31.57 13.28 -11.28
CA THR A 236 31.86 13.39 -12.72
C THR A 236 31.33 12.16 -13.46
N GLU A 237 31.61 10.97 -12.91
CA GLU A 237 31.08 9.71 -13.44
C GLU A 237 29.55 9.67 -13.36
N ALA A 238 28.98 10.08 -12.22
CA ALA A 238 27.52 10.10 -12.02
C ALA A 238 26.82 10.99 -13.07
N LEU A 239 27.32 12.20 -13.32
CA LEU A 239 26.74 13.11 -14.32
C LEU A 239 26.92 12.61 -15.75
N ALA A 240 28.06 11.99 -16.06
CA ALA A 240 28.28 11.37 -17.37
C ALA A 240 27.34 10.18 -17.62
N LEU A 241 27.11 9.34 -16.61
CA LEU A 241 26.13 8.26 -16.69
C LEU A 241 24.70 8.80 -16.80
N ALA A 242 24.36 9.85 -16.05
CA ALA A 242 23.06 10.51 -16.14
C ALA A 242 22.76 10.97 -17.57
N ASP A 243 23.74 11.57 -18.25
CA ASP A 243 23.59 12.00 -19.65
C ASP A 243 23.41 10.82 -20.62
N GLN A 244 24.07 9.69 -20.38
CA GLN A 244 23.92 8.49 -21.20
C GLN A 244 22.56 7.81 -21.04
N VAL A 245 22.01 7.77 -19.83
CA VAL A 245 20.72 7.10 -19.56
C VAL A 245 19.52 8.01 -19.77
N LYS A 246 19.72 9.33 -19.76
CA LYS A 246 18.65 10.34 -19.94
C LYS A 246 17.70 10.03 -21.11
N PRO A 247 18.17 9.67 -22.32
CA PRO A 247 17.28 9.36 -23.44
C PRO A 247 16.29 8.22 -23.14
N PHE A 248 16.64 7.26 -22.29
CA PHE A 248 15.77 6.13 -21.94
C PHE A 248 14.64 6.50 -20.98
N LEU A 249 14.78 7.61 -20.24
CA LEU A 249 13.74 8.10 -19.32
C LEU A 249 12.92 9.23 -19.91
N VAL A 250 13.51 10.11 -20.73
CA VAL A 250 12.79 11.27 -21.30
C VAL A 250 12.23 11.00 -22.69
N GLY A 251 12.73 9.96 -23.38
CA GLY A 251 12.27 9.57 -24.72
C GLY A 251 10.80 9.13 -24.77
N GLN A 252 10.22 8.77 -23.63
CA GLN A 252 8.79 8.45 -23.51
C GLN A 252 7.87 9.68 -23.63
N GLY A 253 8.41 10.90 -23.61
CA GLY A 253 7.64 12.15 -23.57
C GLY A 253 7.23 12.56 -22.16
N LEU A 254 6.06 13.19 -22.02
CA LEU A 254 5.54 13.66 -20.72
C LEU A 254 5.28 12.44 -19.81
N PRO A 255 5.96 12.30 -18.66
CA PRO A 255 5.73 11.17 -17.77
C PRO A 255 4.32 11.22 -17.15
N GLY A 256 3.75 10.03 -16.92
CA GLY A 256 2.50 9.89 -16.16
C GLY A 256 2.72 10.02 -14.66
N ASP A 257 1.71 10.48 -13.91
CA ASP A 257 1.83 10.62 -12.46
C ASP A 257 1.80 9.26 -11.73
N ASP A 258 1.03 8.29 -12.24
CA ASP A 258 0.90 6.95 -11.66
C ASP A 258 0.87 5.87 -12.76
N MET A 259 2.05 5.29 -13.01
CA MET A 259 2.22 4.28 -14.05
C MET A 259 1.42 3.00 -13.80
N SER A 260 1.14 2.66 -12.53
CA SER A 260 0.32 1.49 -12.21
C SER A 260 -1.13 1.68 -12.65
N MET A 261 -1.67 2.89 -12.48
CA MET A 261 -3.03 3.23 -12.90
C MET A 261 -3.16 3.20 -14.43
N GLN A 262 -2.17 3.73 -15.16
CA GLN A 262 -2.16 3.66 -16.63
C GLN A 262 -2.05 2.22 -17.12
N TYR A 263 -1.17 1.42 -16.51
CA TYR A 263 -0.98 0.02 -16.85
C TYR A 263 -2.22 -0.84 -16.56
N LEU A 264 -2.90 -0.64 -15.43
CA LEU A 264 -4.07 -1.43 -15.02
C LEU A 264 -5.37 -0.97 -15.69
N ALA A 265 -5.38 0.19 -16.37
CA ALA A 265 -6.53 0.67 -17.12
C ALA A 265 -6.93 -0.32 -18.24
N PRO A 266 -8.22 -0.35 -18.65
CA PRO A 266 -8.67 -1.17 -19.78
C PRO A 266 -7.87 -0.90 -21.07
N GLU A 267 -7.54 0.37 -21.34
CA GLU A 267 -6.75 0.83 -22.49
C GLU A 267 -5.24 0.81 -22.24
N GLY A 268 -4.80 0.27 -21.09
CA GLY A 268 -3.40 0.32 -20.67
C GLY A 268 -2.43 -0.29 -21.67
N ARG A 269 -2.88 -1.21 -22.53
CA ARG A 269 -2.09 -1.80 -23.63
C ARG A 269 -1.50 -0.74 -24.54
N GLY A 270 -2.27 0.30 -24.85
CA GLY A 270 -1.82 1.42 -25.70
C GLY A 270 -1.19 2.56 -24.90
N LEU A 271 -1.68 2.82 -23.68
CA LEU A 271 -1.19 3.93 -22.84
C LEU A 271 0.18 3.63 -22.23
N ALA A 272 0.35 2.40 -21.74
CA ALA A 272 1.52 1.94 -21.02
C ALA A 272 1.93 0.51 -21.42
N PRO A 273 2.48 0.31 -22.64
CA PRO A 273 2.91 -1.00 -23.13
C PRO A 273 3.88 -1.73 -22.18
N VAL A 274 4.85 -0.99 -21.63
CA VAL A 274 5.73 -1.43 -20.55
C VAL A 274 5.93 -0.29 -19.58
N ALA A 275 5.75 -0.54 -18.29
CA ALA A 275 5.78 0.49 -17.26
C ALA A 275 6.47 0.04 -15.98
N VAL A 276 7.22 0.95 -15.35
CA VAL A 276 7.85 0.75 -14.03
C VAL A 276 6.88 1.13 -12.91
N PHE A 277 6.55 0.18 -12.05
CA PHE A 277 5.77 0.42 -10.84
C PHE A 277 6.06 -0.66 -9.78
N TYR A 278 5.23 -0.75 -8.74
CA TYR A 278 5.43 -1.66 -7.62
C TYR A 278 4.67 -2.99 -7.78
N GLU A 279 5.32 -4.11 -7.49
CA GLU A 279 4.75 -5.47 -7.58
C GLU A 279 3.38 -5.61 -6.90
N HIS A 280 3.22 -5.07 -5.69
CA HIS A 280 1.96 -5.19 -4.94
C HIS A 280 0.76 -4.63 -5.70
N GLN A 281 0.94 -3.62 -6.58
CA GLN A 281 -0.16 -3.01 -7.33
C GLN A 281 -0.70 -3.99 -8.39
N TYR A 282 0.19 -4.76 -9.03
CA TYR A 282 -0.19 -5.85 -9.92
C TYR A 282 -0.79 -7.03 -9.13
N LEU A 283 -0.18 -7.43 -8.01
CA LEU A 283 -0.68 -8.55 -7.22
C LEU A 283 -2.07 -8.24 -6.62
N ALA A 284 -2.29 -7.03 -6.13
CA ALA A 284 -3.59 -6.58 -5.67
C ALA A 284 -4.64 -6.63 -6.80
N HIS A 285 -4.26 -6.28 -8.04
CA HIS A 285 -5.11 -6.48 -9.22
C HIS A 285 -5.42 -7.97 -9.45
N GLN A 286 -4.41 -8.85 -9.48
CA GLN A 286 -4.62 -10.29 -9.69
C GLN A 286 -5.53 -10.89 -8.62
N ILE A 287 -5.31 -10.57 -7.35
CA ILE A 287 -6.14 -11.05 -6.24
C ILE A 287 -7.59 -10.60 -6.40
N ARG A 288 -7.82 -9.32 -6.72
CA ARG A 288 -9.18 -8.82 -7.00
C ARG A 288 -9.79 -9.50 -8.23
N HIS A 289 -9.02 -9.67 -9.30
CA HIS A 289 -9.47 -10.25 -10.56
C HIS A 289 -9.89 -11.72 -10.37
N VAL A 290 -9.11 -12.53 -9.64
CA VAL A 290 -9.46 -13.91 -9.30
C VAL A 290 -10.72 -13.96 -8.46
N ARG A 291 -10.86 -13.10 -7.44
CA ARG A 291 -12.08 -13.06 -6.61
C ARG A 291 -13.33 -12.71 -7.41
N GLN A 292 -13.20 -11.90 -8.46
CA GLN A 292 -14.32 -11.46 -9.30
C GLN A 292 -14.64 -12.44 -10.43
N ASN A 293 -13.62 -13.08 -11.02
CA ASN A 293 -13.75 -13.84 -12.27
C ASN A 293 -13.42 -15.33 -12.14
N GLY A 294 -12.92 -15.79 -10.99
CA GLY A 294 -12.55 -17.18 -10.73
C GLY A 294 -11.29 -17.66 -11.44
N ARG A 295 -10.55 -16.77 -12.10
CA ARG A 295 -9.30 -17.07 -12.84
C ARG A 295 -8.37 -15.85 -12.83
N SER A 296 -7.09 -16.05 -13.12
CA SER A 296 -6.10 -14.98 -13.26
C SER A 296 -6.32 -14.14 -14.52
N ASP A 297 -5.92 -12.87 -14.48
CA ASP A 297 -5.70 -12.08 -15.69
C ASP A 297 -4.39 -12.57 -16.31
N THR A 298 -4.50 -13.24 -17.46
CA THR A 298 -3.35 -13.79 -18.19
C THR A 298 -2.80 -12.82 -19.22
N ASN A 299 -3.50 -11.71 -19.51
CA ASN A 299 -3.05 -10.74 -20.51
C ASN A 299 -2.00 -9.80 -19.95
N ARG A 300 -2.09 -9.49 -18.66
CA ARG A 300 -1.13 -8.67 -17.91
C ARG A 300 -0.10 -9.56 -17.25
N VAL A 301 1.17 -9.22 -17.39
CA VAL A 301 2.31 -9.98 -16.85
C VAL A 301 3.37 -9.05 -16.28
N LEU A 302 4.22 -9.58 -15.41
CA LEU A 302 5.38 -8.85 -14.87
C LEU A 302 6.69 -9.39 -15.44
N ILE A 303 7.60 -8.48 -15.71
CA ILE A 303 9.00 -8.74 -16.01
C ILE A 303 9.84 -8.20 -14.87
N TYR A 304 10.67 -9.06 -14.28
CA TYR A 304 11.64 -8.73 -13.25
C TYR A 304 13.00 -8.43 -13.90
N PRO A 305 13.64 -7.29 -13.60
CA PRO A 305 15.04 -7.10 -13.99
C PRO A 305 15.90 -8.14 -13.26
N GLU A 306 16.83 -8.79 -13.98
CA GLU A 306 17.75 -9.76 -13.35
C GLU A 306 18.68 -9.08 -12.33
N ALA A 307 19.09 -7.84 -12.63
CA ALA A 307 19.75 -6.95 -11.68
C ALA A 307 18.70 -6.35 -10.73
N GLN A 308 18.44 -7.02 -9.60
CA GLN A 308 17.42 -6.56 -8.65
C GLN A 308 17.98 -5.54 -7.66
N LEU A 309 17.27 -4.43 -7.53
CA LEU A 309 17.53 -3.40 -6.54
C LEU A 309 16.77 -3.74 -5.25
N GLN A 310 17.50 -4.11 -4.21
CA GLN A 310 16.94 -4.24 -2.87
C GLN A 310 16.74 -2.85 -2.27
N THR A 311 15.61 -2.22 -2.55
CA THR A 311 15.17 -1.10 -1.73
C THR A 311 14.34 -1.65 -0.58
N VAL A 312 14.85 -1.53 0.65
CA VAL A 312 14.07 -1.82 1.85
C VAL A 312 13.38 -0.52 2.27
N PRO A 313 12.12 -0.26 1.90
CA PRO A 313 11.44 0.94 2.33
C PRO A 313 11.26 0.92 3.85
N GLU A 314 11.37 2.10 4.44
CA GLU A 314 11.31 2.28 5.88
C GLU A 314 10.12 3.14 6.25
N TYR A 315 9.34 2.67 7.23
CA TYR A 315 8.42 3.51 7.97
C TYR A 315 9.23 4.26 9.02
N ILE A 316 9.13 5.59 9.06
CA ILE A 316 9.86 6.42 10.01
C ILE A 316 8.84 7.12 10.91
N ALA A 317 8.77 6.68 12.17
CA ALA A 317 8.03 7.35 13.21
C ALA A 317 8.76 8.64 13.63
N LEU A 318 8.05 9.76 13.61
CA LEU A 318 8.54 11.08 13.99
C LEU A 318 8.06 11.51 15.38
N THR A 319 7.05 10.82 15.92
CA THR A 319 6.51 10.98 17.28
C THR A 319 6.31 9.63 17.98
N PRO A 320 6.10 9.60 19.33
CA PRO A 320 5.76 8.37 20.04
C PRO A 320 4.46 7.70 19.57
N ASP A 321 3.45 8.48 19.17
CA ASP A 321 2.22 7.92 18.61
C ASP A 321 2.47 7.31 17.22
N GLY A 322 3.29 7.98 16.39
CA GLY A 322 3.80 7.39 15.16
C GLY A 322 4.58 6.09 15.38
N ASP A 323 5.34 5.97 16.47
CA ASP A 323 6.05 4.75 16.85
C ASP A 323 5.07 3.63 17.24
N ARG A 324 4.02 3.97 18.00
CA ARG A 324 2.95 3.03 18.33
C ARG A 324 2.27 2.47 17.08
N LEU A 325 1.96 3.33 16.10
CA LEU A 325 1.42 2.88 14.82
C LEU A 325 2.40 1.97 14.07
N GLY A 326 3.68 2.35 14.01
CA GLY A 326 4.74 1.57 13.36
C GLY A 326 4.89 0.16 13.95
N GLN A 327 4.86 0.05 15.28
CA GLN A 327 4.87 -1.24 15.99
C GLN A 327 3.61 -2.05 15.68
N LEU A 328 2.44 -1.42 15.65
CA LEU A 328 1.18 -2.09 15.38
C LEU A 328 1.15 -2.70 13.97
N ILE A 329 1.43 -1.91 12.93
CA ILE A 329 1.42 -2.40 11.53
C ILE A 329 2.52 -3.43 11.25
N SER A 330 3.56 -3.50 12.08
CA SER A 330 4.65 -4.48 11.93
C SER A 330 4.37 -5.81 12.60
N ASN A 331 3.54 -5.83 13.65
CA ASN A 331 3.39 -6.98 14.55
C ASN A 331 1.97 -7.56 14.61
N ASP A 332 0.94 -6.76 14.33
CA ASP A 332 -0.44 -7.22 14.40
C ASP A 332 -0.73 -8.26 13.30
N PRO A 333 -1.16 -9.48 13.65
CA PRO A 333 -1.39 -10.54 12.67
C PRO A 333 -2.45 -10.20 11.62
N ALA A 334 -3.50 -9.45 11.99
CA ALA A 334 -4.58 -9.08 11.08
C ALA A 334 -4.11 -8.03 10.07
N LEU A 335 -3.34 -7.03 10.53
CA LEU A 335 -2.73 -6.03 9.64
C LEU A 335 -1.69 -6.64 8.70
N LYS A 336 -0.86 -7.58 9.18
CA LYS A 336 0.09 -8.31 8.34
C LYS A 336 -0.63 -9.17 7.30
N GLN A 337 -1.68 -9.87 7.71
CA GLN A 337 -2.50 -10.65 6.78
C GLN A 337 -3.15 -9.75 5.73
N ARG A 338 -3.65 -8.58 6.12
CA ARG A 338 -4.24 -7.64 5.17
C ARG A 338 -3.19 -7.06 4.21
N ALA A 339 -1.96 -6.85 4.65
CA ALA A 339 -0.86 -6.46 3.76
C ALA A 339 -0.61 -7.51 2.65
N LEU A 340 -0.63 -8.81 3.01
CA LEU A 340 -0.53 -9.91 2.03
C LEU A 340 -1.69 -9.91 1.04
N GLU A 341 -2.92 -9.70 1.51
CA GLU A 341 -4.12 -9.60 0.67
C GLU A 341 -4.12 -8.39 -0.27
N LEU A 342 -3.31 -7.38 0.04
CA LEU A 342 -3.04 -6.21 -0.79
C LEU A 342 -1.78 -6.39 -1.64
N GLY A 343 -1.20 -7.60 -1.69
CA GLY A 343 -0.05 -7.93 -2.54
C GLY A 343 1.30 -7.48 -2.00
N PHE A 344 1.39 -6.96 -0.78
CA PHE A 344 2.68 -6.59 -0.18
C PHE A 344 3.43 -7.82 0.32
N ARG A 345 4.77 -7.73 0.30
CA ARG A 345 5.65 -8.67 0.99
C ARG A 345 5.82 -8.23 2.44
N VAL A 346 5.63 -9.13 3.39
CA VAL A 346 5.79 -8.83 4.83
C VAL A 346 7.11 -9.35 5.36
N PHE A 347 7.67 -8.67 6.36
CA PHE A 347 8.85 -9.14 7.09
C PHE A 347 8.45 -10.14 8.18
N GLU A 348 9.27 -11.15 8.43
CA GLU A 348 9.15 -12.01 9.60
C GLU A 348 9.60 -11.27 10.88
N PRO A 349 9.18 -11.73 12.08
CA PRO A 349 9.58 -11.10 13.35
C PRO A 349 11.09 -11.05 13.60
N ASP A 350 11.86 -11.96 12.99
CA ASP A 350 13.33 -11.97 13.03
C ASP A 350 13.98 -11.02 12.00
N GLY A 351 13.17 -10.27 11.24
CA GLY A 351 13.61 -9.36 10.20
C GLY A 351 13.93 -10.03 8.87
N SER A 352 13.78 -11.36 8.76
CA SER A 352 13.96 -12.07 7.49
C SER A 352 12.79 -11.81 6.52
N LEU A 353 13.07 -11.96 5.22
CA LEU A 353 12.08 -11.77 4.17
C LEU A 353 11.15 -12.98 4.10
N SER A 354 9.87 -12.76 4.34
CA SER A 354 8.86 -13.80 4.13
C SER A 354 8.51 -13.93 2.64
N ALA A 355 9.38 -14.54 1.85
CA ALA A 355 8.97 -15.01 0.52
C ALA A 355 7.83 -16.05 0.64
N GLY A 356 7.85 -16.85 1.73
CA GLY A 356 6.91 -17.94 1.97
C GLY A 356 5.46 -17.49 2.15
N ARG A 357 5.17 -16.53 3.03
CA ARG A 357 3.76 -16.20 3.35
C ARG A 357 2.99 -15.56 2.21
N LEU A 358 3.64 -14.75 1.38
CA LEU A 358 3.02 -14.21 0.17
C LEU A 358 2.78 -15.33 -0.85
N ALA A 359 3.76 -16.22 -1.04
CA ALA A 359 3.61 -17.34 -1.94
C ALA A 359 2.48 -18.29 -1.51
N GLU A 360 2.40 -18.63 -0.22
CA GLU A 360 1.31 -19.42 0.37
C GLU A 360 -0.06 -18.74 0.18
N HIS A 361 -0.13 -17.43 0.37
CA HIS A 361 -1.38 -16.69 0.16
C HIS A 361 -1.82 -16.73 -1.31
N LEU A 362 -0.88 -16.50 -2.25
CA LEU A 362 -1.18 -16.56 -3.68
C LEU A 362 -1.58 -17.97 -4.12
N ASP A 363 -0.88 -19.00 -3.65
CA ASP A 363 -1.18 -20.40 -3.94
C ASP A 363 -2.57 -20.81 -3.43
N SER A 364 -2.98 -20.31 -2.24
CA SER A 364 -4.33 -20.52 -1.71
C SER A 364 -5.45 -19.95 -2.61
N LEU A 365 -5.12 -19.02 -3.50
CA LEU A 365 -6.01 -18.42 -4.50
C LEU A 365 -5.83 -19.03 -5.90
N GLY A 366 -4.96 -20.03 -6.06
CA GLY A 366 -4.59 -20.59 -7.37
C GLY A 366 -3.79 -19.63 -8.24
N LEU A 367 -3.12 -18.64 -7.64
CA LEU A 367 -2.23 -17.71 -8.33
C LEU A 367 -0.79 -18.20 -8.22
N PRO A 368 -0.01 -18.21 -9.32
CA PRO A 368 1.42 -18.46 -9.20
C PRO A 368 2.05 -17.37 -8.33
N ALA A 369 3.00 -17.77 -7.49
CA ALA A 369 3.84 -16.83 -6.78
C ALA A 369 4.95 -16.33 -7.70
N PRO A 370 5.34 -15.05 -7.63
CA PRO A 370 6.56 -14.61 -8.28
C PRO A 370 7.76 -15.34 -7.67
N ASP A 371 8.68 -15.79 -8.52
CA ASP A 371 9.99 -16.23 -8.04
C ASP A 371 10.53 -15.14 -7.13
N SER A 372 11.05 -15.51 -5.96
CA SER A 372 11.35 -14.57 -4.86
C SER A 372 12.23 -13.41 -5.27
N GLY A 373 12.86 -13.47 -6.46
CA GLY A 373 13.49 -12.35 -7.15
C GLY A 373 14.82 -11.96 -6.54
N VAL A 374 14.98 -12.23 -5.24
CA VAL A 374 16.25 -12.25 -4.52
C VAL A 374 17.09 -13.40 -5.09
N SER A 375 17.62 -13.18 -6.29
CA SER A 375 18.75 -13.93 -6.82
C SER A 375 19.99 -13.56 -6.00
N ASP A 376 21.06 -14.35 -6.14
CA ASP A 376 22.36 -14.05 -5.50
C ASP A 376 23.02 -12.75 -6.04
N THR A 377 22.38 -12.03 -6.97
CA THR A 377 22.90 -10.81 -7.61
C THR A 377 22.13 -9.59 -7.13
N GLU A 378 22.54 -9.03 -5.99
CA GLU A 378 22.02 -7.75 -5.52
C GLU A 378 22.65 -6.58 -6.28
N THR A 379 21.81 -5.64 -6.72
CA THR A 379 22.25 -4.36 -7.27
C THR A 379 22.19 -3.29 -6.20
N PHE A 380 23.19 -2.41 -6.18
CA PHE A 380 23.25 -1.26 -5.29
C PHE A 380 22.94 0.02 -6.05
N LEU A 381 22.05 0.84 -5.48
CA LEU A 381 21.83 2.19 -5.99
C LEU A 381 23.12 3.02 -5.87
N PRO A 382 23.33 4.01 -6.75
CA PRO A 382 24.35 5.03 -6.52
C PRO A 382 24.24 5.61 -5.11
N PRO A 383 25.37 5.98 -4.47
CA PRO A 383 25.35 6.71 -3.21
C PRO A 383 24.40 7.91 -3.28
N LEU A 384 23.65 8.15 -2.21
CA LEU A 384 22.54 9.12 -2.20
C LEU A 384 22.92 10.51 -2.77
N PRO A 385 24.06 11.13 -2.41
CA PRO A 385 24.44 12.43 -2.99
C PRO A 385 24.63 12.38 -4.52
N LEU A 386 25.18 11.27 -5.04
CA LEU A 386 25.36 11.06 -6.47
C LEU A 386 24.02 10.81 -7.16
N LEU A 387 23.16 9.97 -6.57
CA LEU A 387 21.83 9.71 -7.11
C LEU A 387 21.00 11.00 -7.24
N GLU A 388 21.03 11.88 -6.23
CA GLU A 388 20.34 13.18 -6.29
C GLU A 388 20.84 14.05 -7.44
N LYS A 389 22.17 14.11 -7.66
CA LYS A 389 22.75 14.82 -8.83
C LYS A 389 22.30 14.23 -10.15
N MET A 390 22.19 12.91 -10.24
CA MET A 390 21.69 12.23 -11.44
C MET A 390 20.21 12.55 -11.68
N ILE A 391 19.37 12.53 -10.64
CA ILE A 391 17.94 12.89 -10.73
C ILE A 391 17.80 14.33 -11.24
N GLU A 392 18.51 15.29 -10.64
CA GLU A 392 18.52 16.70 -11.08
C GLU A 392 18.94 16.82 -12.55
N ARG A 393 19.98 16.09 -12.97
CA ARG A 393 20.52 16.15 -14.33
C ARG A 393 19.58 15.56 -15.38
N VAL A 394 18.94 14.43 -15.07
CA VAL A 394 18.00 13.76 -15.98
C VAL A 394 16.69 14.52 -16.05
N GLY A 395 16.07 14.79 -14.89
CA GLY A 395 14.74 15.39 -14.80
C GLY A 395 14.71 16.91 -14.99
N GLY A 396 15.84 17.60 -14.82
CA GLY A 396 15.86 19.07 -14.80
C GLY A 396 15.14 19.65 -13.58
N CYS A 397 15.14 18.90 -12.47
CA CYS A 397 14.50 19.28 -11.23
C CYS A 397 15.15 20.55 -10.67
N ARG A 398 14.36 21.43 -10.05
CA ARG A 398 14.84 22.65 -9.39
C ARG A 398 14.69 22.56 -7.88
#